data_AF-A0A815DXM8-F1
#
_entry.id   AF-A0A815DXM8-F1
#
_cell.length_a   1.000
_cell.length_b   1.000
_cell.length_c   1.000
_cell.angle_alpha   90.00
_cell.angle_beta   90.00
_cell.angle_gamma   90.00
#
_symmetry.space_group_name_H-M   'P 1'
#
loop_
_entity.id
_entity.type
_entity.pdbx_description
1 polymer ?
#
loop_
_entity_poly.entity_id
_entity_poly.type
_entity_poly.pdbx_seq_one_letter_code
_entity_poly.pdbx_strand_id
1 'polypeptide(L)'
;MGTNKQDNIYFRSYYTQKPTIEYRSTNKYINARFNLATWSINDVSRWLRSFDESYHIYIDIFRKDMIDGFRLFRYINDHTLKQYGINNKDHRERIVDEIQYLKQNHKSIVWSSIR
;
A
#
# COMPACT_ATOMS: atom_id res chain seq x y z
N MET A 1 -2.20 -28.57 -4.79
CA MET A 1 -1.40 -27.34 -4.62
C MET A 1 -2.00 -26.58 -3.45
N GLY A 2 -1.37 -26.69 -2.26
CA GLY A 2 -1.94 -26.24 -0.99
C GLY A 2 -1.78 -24.73 -0.81
N THR A 3 -2.89 -24.04 -0.61
CA THR A 3 -2.87 -22.65 -0.14
C THR A 3 -2.48 -22.65 1.34
N ASN A 4 -1.34 -22.01 1.62
CA ASN A 4 -0.69 -22.03 2.91
C ASN A 4 -1.54 -21.29 3.95
N LYS A 5 -2.06 -22.02 4.94
CA LYS A 5 -2.89 -21.45 6.03
C LYS A 5 -2.09 -20.51 6.95
N GLN A 6 -0.76 -20.53 6.86
CA GLN A 6 0.14 -19.71 7.69
C GLN A 6 0.11 -18.22 7.33
N ASP A 7 -0.02 -17.89 6.04
CA ASP A 7 -0.01 -16.50 5.55
C ASP A 7 -1.22 -15.71 6.05
N ASN A 8 -2.34 -16.40 6.27
CA ASN A 8 -3.60 -15.82 6.75
C ASN A 8 -3.54 -15.48 8.26
N ILE A 9 -2.75 -16.23 9.04
CA ILE A 9 -2.62 -16.00 10.49
C ILE A 9 -1.72 -14.79 10.75
N TYR A 10 -0.61 -14.65 10.00
CA TYR A 10 0.29 -13.50 10.13
C TYR A 10 -0.42 -12.20 9.73
N PHE A 11 -1.13 -12.22 8.59
CA PHE A 11 -1.94 -11.11 8.10
C PHE A 11 -2.97 -10.67 9.14
N ARG A 12 -3.76 -11.61 9.67
CA ARG A 12 -4.78 -11.28 10.68
C ARG A 12 -4.14 -10.72 11.95
N SER A 13 -3.05 -11.31 12.43
CA SER A 13 -2.39 -10.86 13.67
C SER A 13 -1.82 -9.43 13.58
N TYR A 14 -1.28 -9.03 12.41
CA TYR A 14 -0.67 -7.71 12.21
C TYR A 14 -1.72 -6.59 12.19
N TYR A 15 -2.85 -6.82 11.51
CA TYR A 15 -3.94 -5.82 11.42
C TYR A 15 -4.89 -5.83 12.62
N THR A 16 -4.92 -6.88 13.43
CA THR A 16 -5.78 -6.94 14.64
C THR A 16 -5.17 -6.18 15.83
N GLN A 17 -3.87 -5.88 15.80
CA GLN A 17 -3.14 -5.23 16.91
C GLN A 17 -2.91 -3.72 16.74
N LYS A 18 -3.19 -3.14 15.57
CA LYS A 18 -3.08 -1.68 15.40
C LYS A 18 -4.29 -0.99 16.05
N PRO A 19 -4.09 -0.07 17.02
CA PRO A 19 -5.19 0.68 17.61
C PRO A 19 -5.94 1.44 16.51
N THR A 20 -7.25 1.23 16.44
CA THR A 20 -8.18 1.76 15.43
C THR A 20 -8.40 3.29 15.50
N ILE A 21 -7.47 4.03 16.11
CA ILE A 21 -7.70 5.40 16.60
C ILE A 21 -7.25 6.48 15.60
N GLU A 22 -6.39 6.19 14.62
CA GLU A 22 -5.95 7.21 13.62
C GLU A 22 -6.42 7.03 12.17
N TYR A 23 -7.22 6.00 11.85
CA TYR A 23 -7.86 5.94 10.52
C TYR A 23 -9.04 6.93 10.37
N ARG A 24 -9.47 7.59 11.45
CA ARG A 24 -10.60 8.51 11.44
C ARG A 24 -10.32 9.83 10.71
N SER A 25 -9.07 10.26 10.59
CA SER A 25 -8.71 11.47 9.83
C SER A 25 -8.56 11.21 8.32
N THR A 26 -8.58 9.95 7.88
CA THR A 26 -8.54 9.55 6.46
C THR A 26 -9.92 9.29 5.84
N ASN A 27 -11.00 9.46 6.61
CA ASN A 27 -12.38 9.15 6.18
C ASN A 27 -12.90 9.98 5.01
N LYS A 28 -12.22 11.07 4.63
CA LYS A 28 -12.54 11.80 3.38
C LYS A 28 -12.19 10.98 2.12
N TYR A 29 -11.32 9.98 2.24
CA TYR A 29 -10.73 9.26 1.11
C TYR A 29 -11.25 7.84 0.95
N ILE A 30 -12.14 7.36 1.82
CA ILE A 30 -12.72 6.01 1.69
C ILE A 30 -14.01 6.04 0.84
N ASN A 31 -14.66 7.22 0.70
CA ASN A 31 -16.05 7.32 0.24
C ASN A 31 -16.29 7.87 -1.18
N ALA A 32 -15.28 7.95 -2.04
CA ALA A 32 -15.49 8.33 -3.43
C ALA A 32 -14.70 7.42 -4.37
N ARG A 33 -15.29 6.27 -4.74
CA ARG A 33 -14.85 5.38 -5.85
C ARG A 33 -13.34 5.46 -6.15
N PHE A 34 -12.52 5.10 -5.16
CA PHE A 34 -11.10 5.44 -5.13
C PHE A 34 -10.34 4.66 -6.20
N ASN A 35 -10.25 5.21 -7.41
CA ASN A 35 -9.45 4.59 -8.45
C ASN A 35 -7.97 4.77 -8.08
N LEU A 36 -7.39 3.77 -7.43
CA LEU A 36 -6.01 3.78 -6.98
C LEU A 36 -5.01 4.09 -8.11
N ALA A 37 -5.37 3.82 -9.36
CA ALA A 37 -4.56 4.18 -10.52
C ALA A 37 -4.49 5.70 -10.79
N THR A 38 -5.39 6.50 -10.22
CA THR A 38 -5.39 7.97 -10.39
C THR A 38 -4.62 8.71 -9.30
N TRP A 39 -3.96 8.00 -8.37
CA TRP A 39 -3.09 8.66 -7.40
C TRP A 39 -1.99 9.42 -8.12
N SER A 40 -1.84 10.70 -7.80
CA SER A 40 -0.69 11.49 -8.21
C SER A 40 0.56 11.08 -7.43
N ILE A 41 1.72 11.54 -7.88
CA ILE A 41 3.00 11.40 -7.15
C ILE A 41 2.88 11.94 -5.71
N ASN A 42 2.09 13.01 -5.51
CA ASN A 42 1.87 13.58 -4.18
C ASN A 42 1.00 12.67 -3.31
N ASP A 43 0.02 11.96 -3.89
CA ASP A 43 -0.80 11.00 -3.15
C ASP A 43 0.05 9.79 -2.73
N VAL A 44 0.90 9.27 -3.61
CA VAL A 44 1.88 8.21 -3.29
C VAL A 44 2.85 8.67 -2.20
N SER A 45 3.33 9.91 -2.28
CA SER A 45 4.20 10.50 -1.24
C SER A 45 3.48 10.59 0.11
N ARG A 46 2.21 11.00 0.13
CA ARG A 46 1.40 11.05 1.38
C ARG A 46 1.16 9.65 1.93
N TRP A 47 0.92 8.66 1.07
CA TRP A 47 0.79 7.27 1.47
C TRP A 47 2.08 6.74 2.12
N LEU A 48 3.26 6.98 1.53
CA LEU A 48 4.54 6.63 2.17
C LEU A 48 4.75 7.36 3.51
N ARG A 49 4.33 8.62 3.63
CA ARG A 49 4.37 9.38 4.89
C ARG A 49 3.43 8.85 5.97
N SER A 50 2.38 8.11 5.60
CA SER A 50 1.49 7.49 6.59
C SER A 50 2.09 6.25 7.25
N PHE A 51 3.27 5.82 6.81
CA PHE A 51 4.04 4.81 7.52
C PHE A 51 4.81 5.52 8.66
N ASP A 52 5.74 4.83 9.31
CA ASP A 52 6.63 5.49 10.26
C ASP A 52 7.74 6.28 9.54
N GLU A 53 8.43 7.14 10.29
CA GLU A 53 9.41 8.09 9.76
C GLU A 53 10.56 7.43 8.97
N SER A 54 10.85 6.15 9.22
CA SER A 54 11.91 5.42 8.52
C SER A 54 11.65 5.26 7.01
N TYR A 55 10.40 5.47 6.56
CA TYR A 55 10.02 5.42 5.14
C TYR A 55 10.11 6.78 4.44
N HIS A 56 10.30 7.87 5.18
CA HIS A 56 10.36 9.22 4.59
C HIS A 56 11.52 9.38 3.62
N ILE A 57 12.62 8.68 3.85
CA ILE A 57 13.79 8.67 2.96
C ILE A 57 13.48 8.11 1.56
N TYR A 58 12.41 7.33 1.40
CA TYR A 58 12.01 6.76 0.11
C TYR A 58 11.10 7.69 -0.69
N ILE A 59 10.57 8.76 -0.09
CA ILE A 59 9.69 9.70 -0.77
C ILE A 59 10.42 10.35 -1.95
N ASP A 60 11.67 10.75 -1.75
CA ASP A 60 12.46 11.38 -2.81
C ASP A 60 12.79 10.40 -3.94
N ILE A 61 12.99 9.11 -3.62
CA ILE A 61 13.17 8.05 -4.62
C ILE A 61 11.91 7.94 -5.48
N PHE A 62 10.74 7.81 -4.85
CA PHE A 62 9.47 7.68 -5.57
C PHE A 62 9.12 8.94 -6.38
N ARG A 63 9.45 10.13 -5.89
CA ARG A 63 9.27 11.39 -6.62
C ARG A 63 10.21 11.48 -7.81
N LYS A 64 11.49 11.15 -7.64
CA LYS A 64 12.51 11.19 -8.69
C LYS A 64 12.15 10.27 -9.86
N ASP A 65 11.66 9.07 -9.55
CA ASP A 65 11.26 8.08 -10.56
C ASP A 65 9.81 8.30 -11.05
N MET A 66 9.17 9.40 -10.64
CA MET A 66 7.81 9.80 -10.99
C MET A 66 6.80 8.66 -10.77
N ILE A 67 6.87 8.00 -9.61
CA ILE A 67 5.99 6.89 -9.25
C ILE A 67 4.63 7.45 -8.82
N ASP A 68 3.67 7.39 -9.74
CA ASP A 68 2.26 7.65 -9.51
C ASP A 68 1.51 6.36 -9.12
N GLY A 69 0.20 6.45 -8.88
CA GLY A 69 -0.65 5.31 -8.54
C GLY A 69 -0.59 4.22 -9.59
N PHE A 70 -0.75 4.56 -10.87
CA PHE A 70 -0.68 3.60 -11.95
C PHE A 70 0.62 2.79 -11.91
N ARG A 71 1.77 3.47 -11.79
CA ARG A 71 3.08 2.81 -11.71
C ARG A 71 3.24 2.01 -10.42
N LEU A 72 2.80 2.56 -9.30
CA LEU A 72 2.80 1.89 -7.99
C LEU A 72 2.11 0.54 -8.05
N PHE A 73 0.88 0.50 -8.57
CA PHE A 73 0.11 -0.74 -8.60
C PHE A 73 0.52 -1.68 -9.74
N ARG A 74 1.06 -1.17 -10.84
CA ARG A 74 1.38 -1.99 -12.02
C ARG A 74 2.79 -2.55 -12.00
N TYR A 75 3.78 -1.78 -11.59
CA TYR A 75 5.19 -2.11 -11.79
C TYR A 75 5.96 -2.35 -10.51
N ILE A 76 5.51 -1.81 -9.37
CA ILE A 76 6.24 -1.96 -8.11
C ILE A 76 6.05 -3.36 -7.52
N ASN A 77 7.19 -3.99 -7.25
CA ASN A 77 7.40 -5.27 -6.60
C ASN A 77 8.77 -5.27 -5.87
N ASP A 78 9.09 -6.32 -5.11
CA ASP A 78 10.35 -6.42 -4.35
C ASP A 78 11.59 -6.16 -5.21
N HIS A 79 11.65 -6.74 -6.41
CA HIS A 79 12.79 -6.59 -7.32
C HIS A 79 12.97 -5.13 -7.76
N THR A 80 11.89 -4.46 -8.17
CA THR A 80 11.95 -3.06 -8.60
C THR A 80 12.32 -2.11 -7.46
N LEU A 81 11.81 -2.36 -6.24
CA LEU A 81 12.17 -1.57 -5.05
C LEU A 81 13.67 -1.70 -4.75
N LYS A 82 14.22 -2.91 -4.91
CA LYS A 82 15.66 -3.13 -4.78
C LYS A 82 16.46 -2.39 -5.86
N GLN A 83 15.98 -2.37 -7.11
CA GLN A 83 16.60 -1.61 -8.19
C GLN A 83 16.57 -0.09 -7.95
N TYR A 84 15.53 0.43 -7.29
CA TYR A 84 15.44 1.82 -6.86
C TYR A 84 16.29 2.16 -5.62
N GLY A 85 17.07 1.21 -5.11
CA GLY A 85 18.00 1.42 -4.00
C GLY A 85 17.40 1.21 -2.61
N ILE A 86 16.19 0.66 -2.51
CA ILE A 86 15.53 0.36 -1.24
C ILE A 86 16.05 -0.99 -0.74
N ASN A 87 17.24 -0.97 -0.11
CA ASN A 87 17.97 -2.19 0.24
C ASN A 87 17.47 -2.87 1.53
N ASN A 88 16.78 -2.14 2.41
CA ASN A 88 16.18 -2.71 3.62
C ASN A 88 15.05 -3.67 3.22
N LYS A 89 15.21 -4.96 3.55
CA LYS A 89 14.29 -6.03 3.18
C LYS A 89 12.91 -5.85 3.83
N ASP A 90 12.87 -5.59 5.13
CA ASP A 90 11.62 -5.43 5.88
C ASP A 90 10.81 -4.24 5.35
N HIS A 91 11.51 -3.18 4.92
CA HIS A 91 10.86 -2.03 4.30
C HIS A 91 10.25 -2.38 2.95
N ARG A 92 10.95 -3.14 2.11
CA ARG A 92 10.40 -3.59 0.82
C ARG A 92 9.20 -4.51 1.01
N GLU A 93 9.28 -5.46 1.94
CA GLU A 93 8.19 -6.40 2.23
C GLU A 93 6.94 -5.63 2.67
N ARG A 94 7.06 -4.70 3.62
CA ARG A 94 5.92 -3.87 4.05
C ARG A 94 5.31 -3.04 2.92
N ILE A 95 6.13 -2.43 2.06
CA ILE A 95 5.63 -1.68 0.89
C ILE A 95 4.83 -2.59 -0.04
N VAL A 96 5.35 -3.79 -0.33
CA VAL A 96 4.68 -4.77 -1.19
C VAL A 96 3.36 -5.24 -0.57
N ASP A 97 3.35 -5.54 0.72
CA ASP A 97 2.16 -5.98 1.45
C ASP A 97 1.06 -4.92 1.45
N GLU A 98 1.41 -3.66 1.69
CA GLU A 98 0.46 -2.54 1.66
C GLU A 98 -0.10 -2.31 0.25
N ILE A 99 0.73 -2.45 -0.80
CA ILE A 99 0.25 -2.43 -2.20
C ILE A 99 -0.75 -3.56 -2.46
N GLN A 100 -0.48 -4.77 -1.96
CA GLN A 100 -1.40 -5.90 -2.11
C GLN A 100 -2.70 -5.68 -1.35
N TYR A 101 -2.63 -5.16 -0.12
CA TYR A 101 -3.79 -4.80 0.69
C TYR A 101 -4.68 -3.79 -0.06
N LEU A 102 -4.10 -2.72 -0.59
CA LEU A 102 -4.83 -1.71 -1.37
C LEU A 102 -5.50 -2.33 -2.61
N LYS A 103 -4.80 -3.21 -3.34
CA LYS A 103 -5.36 -3.93 -4.50
C LYS A 103 -6.56 -4.82 -4.13
N GLN A 104 -6.52 -5.50 -2.99
CA GLN A 104 -7.59 -6.38 -2.55
C GLN A 104 -8.81 -5.59 -2.08
N ASN A 105 -8.61 -4.54 -1.30
CA ASN A 105 -9.71 -3.70 -0.79
C ASN A 105 -10.36 -2.85 -1.90
N HIS A 106 -9.61 -2.49 -2.94
CA HIS A 106 -10.17 -1.86 -4.13
C HIS A 106 -11.14 -2.78 -4.88
N LYS A 107 -10.88 -4.09 -4.94
CA LYS A 107 -11.75 -5.06 -5.61
C LYS A 107 -13.03 -5.32 -4.83
N SER A 108 -12.97 -5.34 -3.49
CA SER A 108 -14.15 -5.63 -2.65
C SER A 108 -15.23 -4.55 -2.74
N ILE A 109 -14.88 -3.29 -3.00
CA ILE A 109 -15.85 -2.19 -3.13
C ILE A 109 -16.75 -2.35 -4.38
N VAL A 110 -16.26 -3.03 -5.42
CA VAL A 110 -17.01 -3.23 -6.67
C VAL A 110 -18.12 -4.29 -6.52
N TRP A 111 -17.94 -5.31 -5.67
CA TRP A 111 -18.89 -6.42 -5.53
C TRP A 111 -20.06 -6.14 -4.56
N SER A 112 -19.98 -5.09 -3.73
CA SER A 112 -21.04 -4.73 -2.77
C SER A 112 -22.06 -3.74 -3.32
N SER A 113 -21.87 -3.22 -4.54
CA SER A 113 -22.70 -2.13 -5.11
C SER A 113 -23.71 -2.60 -6.17
N ILE A 114 -24.01 -3.91 -6.23
CA ILE A 114 -25.08 -4.44 -7.08
C ILE A 114 -26.03 -5.26 -6.20
N ARG A 115 -27.10 -4.61 -5.75
CA ARG A 115 -28.39 -5.23 -5.45
C ARG A 115 -29.50 -4.28 -5.88
#